data_AF-A0A7W6F4C3-F1
#
_entry.id   AF-A0A7W6F4C3-F1
#
_cell.length_a   1.000
_cell.length_b   1.000
_cell.length_c   1.000
_cell.angle_alpha   90.00
_cell.angle_beta   90.00
_cell.angle_gamma   90.00
#
_symmetry.space_group_name_H-M   'P 1'
#
loop_
_entity.id
_entity.type
_entity.pdbx_description
1 polymer ?
#
loop_
_entity_poly.entity_id
_entity_poly.type
_entity_poly.pdbx_seq_one_letter_code
_entity_poly.pdbx_strand_id
1 'polypeptide(L)'
;MSWNRSVALLFAGALGACGVQPSGASNTSTAERSEIAPMASPSIAPAGSSEVADPMPENGQTIDRTNATGMTVLRDILVAVGQVDGKPISEARLQDRCHLALTSKDGVTVLDLKQIGNFAPRTDGERQVIELDDGSVVHAISVPEAPRPEPVGNAAARLNGGLSVMIDSCQS
;
A
#
# COMPACT_ATOMS: atom_id res chain seq x y z
N MET A 1 -58.53 -28.41 2.34
CA MET A 1 -57.31 -29.25 2.25
C MET A 1 -56.20 -28.42 2.92
N SER A 2 -55.82 -28.55 4.20
CA SER A 2 -55.21 -29.70 4.92
C SER A 2 -54.09 -30.32 4.07
N TRP A 3 -52.82 -30.46 4.47
CA TRP A 3 -52.01 -30.10 5.65
C TRP A 3 -50.54 -30.43 5.30
N ASN A 4 -49.63 -30.20 6.25
CA ASN A 4 -48.29 -30.83 6.42
C ASN A 4 -47.07 -30.28 5.67
N ARG A 5 -45.86 -30.26 6.23
CA ARG A 5 -45.34 -30.31 7.62
C ARG A 5 -43.81 -30.08 7.55
N SER A 6 -43.26 -29.55 8.63
CA SER A 6 -41.84 -29.31 8.96
C SER A 6 -40.92 -30.53 8.83
N VAL A 7 -39.62 -30.31 8.58
CA VAL A 7 -38.51 -31.09 9.17
C VAL A 7 -37.33 -30.16 9.50
N ALA A 8 -36.79 -30.38 10.69
CA ALA A 8 -35.71 -29.66 11.36
C ALA A 8 -34.31 -30.12 10.93
N LEU A 9 -33.31 -29.25 11.14
CA LEU A 9 -31.91 -29.67 11.30
C LEU A 9 -31.32 -29.01 12.55
N LEU A 10 -30.94 -29.89 13.49
CA LEU A 10 -30.20 -29.64 14.72
C LEU A 10 -28.74 -29.31 14.38
N PHE A 11 -28.19 -28.26 14.96
CA PHE A 11 -26.74 -28.13 15.13
C PHE A 11 -26.42 -28.04 16.62
N ALA A 12 -25.83 -29.12 17.12
CA ALA A 12 -25.11 -29.15 18.38
C ALA A 12 -23.67 -28.68 18.14
N GLY A 13 -23.14 -27.85 19.04
CA GLY A 13 -21.75 -27.39 18.99
C GLY A 13 -21.40 -26.64 20.27
N ALA A 14 -21.11 -27.41 21.32
CA ALA A 14 -20.54 -26.90 22.56
C ALA A 14 -19.01 -26.88 22.46
N LEU A 15 -18.37 -25.74 22.70
CA LEU A 15 -17.02 -25.66 23.29
C LEU A 15 -16.89 -24.30 23.99
N GLY A 16 -16.95 -24.33 25.31
CA GLY A 16 -16.66 -23.21 26.19
C GLY A 16 -15.41 -23.48 27.02
N ALA A 17 -14.70 -22.38 27.25
CA ALA A 17 -13.88 -22.03 28.41
C ALA A 17 -12.35 -22.33 28.44
N CYS A 18 -11.64 -21.19 28.58
CA CYS A 18 -10.52 -20.91 29.48
C CYS A 18 -9.09 -21.35 29.14
N GLY A 19 -8.26 -20.35 28.90
CA GLY A 19 -6.83 -20.36 29.18
C GLY A 19 -6.31 -18.92 29.24
N VAL A 20 -6.01 -18.43 30.45
CA VAL A 20 -5.50 -17.08 30.75
C VAL A 20 -3.97 -17.00 30.57
N GLN A 21 -3.53 -15.87 30.01
CA GLN A 21 -2.22 -15.15 30.00
C GLN A 21 -1.15 -15.52 31.07
N PRO A 22 0.18 -15.30 30.82
CA PRO A 22 0.75 -13.94 30.76
C PRO A 22 2.00 -13.67 29.88
N SER A 23 2.15 -12.37 29.59
CA SER A 23 3.35 -11.51 29.51
C SER A 23 4.69 -12.10 29.07
N GLY A 24 5.21 -11.56 27.96
CA GLY A 24 6.62 -11.57 27.61
C GLY A 24 6.97 -10.33 26.79
N ALA A 25 7.39 -9.26 27.48
CA ALA A 25 8.11 -8.17 26.82
C ALA A 25 9.48 -8.68 26.40
N SER A 26 9.90 -8.40 25.17
CA SER A 26 11.32 -8.39 24.80
C SER A 26 11.53 -7.35 23.71
N ASN A 27 12.01 -6.20 24.17
CA ASN A 27 12.66 -5.21 23.34
C ASN A 27 13.95 -5.82 22.82
N THR A 28 14.10 -5.99 21.51
CA THR A 28 15.42 -6.18 20.90
C THR A 28 15.90 -4.83 20.40
N SER A 29 16.57 -4.11 21.30
CA SER A 29 17.56 -3.10 20.93
C SER A 29 18.93 -3.74 21.15
N THR A 30 19.62 -4.07 20.06
CA THR A 30 21.05 -4.41 20.12
C THR A 30 21.80 -3.35 19.34
N ALA A 31 22.11 -2.26 20.03
CA ALA A 31 23.24 -1.42 19.72
C ALA A 31 24.43 -1.98 20.50
N GLU A 32 25.33 -2.70 19.84
CA GLU A 32 26.66 -2.96 20.40
C GLU A 32 27.66 -1.97 19.82
N ARG A 33 27.88 -0.93 20.61
CA ARG A 33 29.07 -0.07 20.61
C ARG A 33 30.17 -0.84 21.34
N SER A 34 31.23 -1.23 20.64
CA SER A 34 32.52 -1.52 21.27
C SER A 34 33.46 -0.36 21.01
N GLU A 35 34.05 0.11 22.10
CA GLU A 35 34.77 1.37 22.24
C GLU A 35 36.27 1.08 22.53
N ILE A 36 37.13 1.87 21.90
CA ILE A 36 38.50 2.32 22.26
C ILE A 36 39.66 1.32 22.47
N ALA A 37 40.79 1.60 21.79
CA ALA A 37 42.04 1.97 22.48
C ALA A 37 42.96 2.86 21.60
N PRO A 38 43.80 3.75 22.17
CA PRO A 38 44.43 4.90 21.49
C PRO A 38 45.98 4.86 21.40
N MET A 39 46.53 5.91 20.75
CA MET A 39 47.95 6.37 20.71
C MET A 39 48.85 5.68 19.66
N ALA A 40 49.71 6.35 18.87
CA ALA A 40 50.36 7.65 18.99
C ALA A 40 50.77 8.23 17.61
N SER A 41 50.86 9.57 17.52
CA SER A 41 51.42 10.32 16.38
C SER A 41 52.95 10.18 16.25
N PRO A 42 53.53 10.64 15.12
CA PRO A 42 54.26 11.91 15.20
C PRO A 42 53.97 12.91 14.06
N SER A 43 54.13 14.19 14.43
CA SER A 43 53.97 15.43 13.65
C SER A 43 55.01 15.63 12.54
N ILE A 44 54.62 16.21 11.38
CA ILE A 44 55.29 17.31 10.64
C ILE A 44 54.21 18.10 9.84
N ALA A 45 54.27 19.44 9.86
CA ALA A 45 53.30 20.39 9.30
C ALA A 45 53.59 20.80 7.81
N PRO A 46 53.04 21.91 7.27
CA PRO A 46 51.84 21.96 6.39
C PRO A 46 52.13 22.47 4.97
N ALA A 47 51.38 22.03 3.94
CA ALA A 47 51.24 22.79 2.69
C ALA A 47 50.15 22.21 1.77
N GLY A 48 49.20 23.06 1.36
CA GLY A 48 48.76 23.07 -0.03
C GLY A 48 47.50 22.29 -0.40
N SER A 49 46.41 23.06 -0.47
CA SER A 49 45.47 23.09 -1.60
C SER A 49 44.35 22.06 -1.70
N SER A 50 43.15 22.65 -1.69
CA SER A 50 41.92 22.22 -2.37
C SER A 50 41.23 20.97 -1.81
N GLU A 51 40.38 21.25 -0.83
CA GLU A 51 39.09 20.62 -0.64
C GLU A 51 38.37 20.49 -2.00
N VAL A 52 38.44 19.31 -2.60
CA VAL A 52 37.36 18.82 -3.46
C VAL A 52 36.63 17.81 -2.61
N ALA A 53 35.73 18.33 -1.77
CA ALA A 53 34.61 17.54 -1.31
C ALA A 53 33.83 17.15 -2.56
N ASP A 54 34.08 15.94 -3.07
CA ASP A 54 33.18 15.27 -3.98
C ASP A 54 31.78 15.35 -3.34
N PRO A 55 30.79 16.02 -3.96
CA PRO A 55 29.45 15.93 -3.46
C PRO A 55 29.02 14.48 -3.64
N MET A 56 28.98 13.73 -2.54
CA MET A 56 28.15 12.54 -2.44
C MET A 56 26.82 12.88 -3.10
N PRO A 57 26.35 12.10 -4.10
CA PRO A 57 25.01 12.32 -4.62
C PRO A 57 24.08 12.16 -3.42
N GLU A 58 23.46 13.27 -3.01
CA GLU A 58 22.23 13.21 -2.24
C GLU A 58 21.31 12.30 -3.05
N ASN A 59 21.15 11.05 -2.61
CA ASN A 59 19.94 10.29 -2.86
C ASN A 59 18.82 10.97 -2.05
N GLY A 60 18.59 12.25 -2.31
CA GLY A 60 17.34 12.91 -2.03
C GLY A 60 16.36 12.26 -2.99
N GLN A 61 15.74 11.16 -2.56
CA GLN A 61 14.46 10.79 -3.13
C GLN A 61 13.57 12.01 -2.94
N THR A 62 13.44 12.82 -3.99
CA THR A 62 12.48 13.91 -4.01
C THR A 62 11.14 13.25 -3.84
N ILE A 63 10.61 13.27 -2.61
CA ILE A 63 9.29 12.73 -2.33
C ILE A 63 8.35 13.52 -3.21
N ASP A 64 7.76 12.86 -4.20
CA ASP A 64 6.79 13.46 -5.07
C ASP A 64 5.52 13.75 -4.26
N ARG A 65 5.48 14.93 -3.65
CA ARG A 65 4.34 15.42 -2.86
C ARG A 65 3.10 15.69 -3.72
N THR A 66 3.19 15.59 -5.05
CA THR A 66 2.08 15.80 -5.97
C THR A 66 1.39 14.51 -6.38
N ASN A 67 1.92 13.34 -5.97
CA ASN A 67 1.48 12.01 -6.39
C ASN A 67 1.54 11.76 -7.91
N ALA A 68 2.20 12.63 -8.70
CA ALA A 68 2.21 12.54 -10.16
C ALA A 68 2.95 11.30 -10.69
N THR A 69 4.06 10.94 -10.06
CA THR A 69 4.91 9.78 -10.39
C THR A 69 4.18 8.48 -10.06
N GLY A 70 3.57 8.40 -8.88
CA GLY A 70 2.72 7.28 -8.47
C GLY A 70 1.52 7.11 -9.40
N MET A 71 0.85 8.22 -9.75
CA MET A 71 -0.29 8.22 -10.66
C MET A 71 0.09 7.79 -12.07
N THR A 72 1.29 8.12 -12.56
CA THR A 72 1.71 7.70 -13.91
C THR A 72 1.77 6.18 -14.01
N VAL A 73 2.42 5.51 -13.04
CA VAL A 73 2.51 4.04 -13.01
C VAL A 73 1.15 3.39 -12.77
N LEU A 74 0.38 3.92 -11.82
CA LEU A 74 -0.95 3.39 -11.52
C LEU A 74 -1.93 3.56 -12.67
N ARG A 75 -1.87 4.68 -13.40
CA ARG A 75 -2.74 4.94 -14.54
C ARG A 75 -2.60 3.86 -15.60
N ASP A 76 -1.37 3.53 -15.97
CA ASP A 76 -1.12 2.54 -17.03
C ASP A 76 -1.67 1.16 -16.62
N ILE A 77 -1.52 0.78 -15.35
CA ILE A 77 -2.05 -0.48 -14.81
C ILE A 77 -3.58 -0.45 -14.75
N LEU A 78 -4.16 0.62 -14.20
CA LEU A 78 -5.60 0.74 -13.99
C LEU A 78 -6.35 0.76 -15.32
N VAL A 79 -5.86 1.49 -16.31
CA VAL A 79 -6.49 1.54 -17.65
C VAL A 79 -6.28 0.24 -18.43
N ALA A 80 -5.13 -0.43 -18.28
CA ALA A 80 -4.87 -1.67 -19.02
C ALA A 80 -5.64 -2.87 -18.47
N VAL A 81 -5.73 -3.00 -17.14
CA VAL A 81 -6.22 -4.24 -16.49
C VAL A 81 -7.10 -4.01 -15.25
N GLY A 82 -7.25 -2.76 -14.82
CA GLY A 82 -8.01 -2.40 -13.63
C GLY A 82 -9.52 -2.41 -13.85
N GLN A 83 -10.24 -2.64 -12.77
CA GLN A 83 -11.68 -2.49 -12.70
C GLN A 83 -12.07 -1.71 -11.45
N VAL A 84 -13.14 -0.93 -11.54
CA VAL A 84 -13.85 -0.33 -10.40
C VAL A 84 -15.26 -0.90 -10.38
N ASP A 85 -15.68 -1.49 -9.25
CA ASP A 85 -16.99 -2.11 -9.05
C ASP A 85 -17.35 -3.14 -10.15
N GLY A 86 -16.34 -3.93 -10.53
CA GLY A 86 -16.44 -4.95 -11.58
C GLY A 86 -16.58 -4.38 -13.00
N LYS A 87 -16.28 -3.10 -13.21
CA LYS A 87 -16.31 -2.42 -14.52
C LYS A 87 -14.90 -2.04 -14.95
N PRO A 88 -14.49 -2.32 -16.20
CA PRO A 88 -13.20 -1.86 -16.70
C PRO A 88 -13.04 -0.35 -16.58
N ILE A 89 -11.85 0.07 -16.14
CA ILE A 89 -11.49 1.49 -16.06
C ILE A 89 -10.97 1.92 -17.42
N SER A 90 -11.57 2.95 -18.01
CA SER A 90 -11.14 3.54 -19.28
C SER A 90 -10.22 4.74 -19.10
N GLU A 91 -10.28 5.40 -17.95
CA GLU A 91 -9.42 6.54 -17.61
C GLU A 91 -9.16 6.56 -16.09
N ALA A 92 -7.93 6.84 -15.69
CA ALA A 92 -7.56 7.06 -14.30
C ALA A 92 -6.72 8.34 -14.19
N ARG A 93 -7.11 9.27 -13.33
CA ARG A 93 -6.39 10.54 -13.11
C ARG A 93 -6.60 11.08 -11.70
N LEU A 94 -5.61 11.83 -11.22
CA LEU A 94 -5.79 12.70 -10.06
C LEU A 94 -6.56 13.95 -10.49
N GLN A 95 -7.67 14.26 -9.83
CA GLN A 95 -8.33 15.57 -9.98
C GLN A 95 -7.56 16.66 -9.22
N ASP A 96 -7.09 16.29 -8.04
CA ASP A 96 -6.08 17.00 -7.26
C ASP A 96 -5.22 15.96 -6.52
N ARG A 97 -4.30 16.40 -5.65
CA ARG A 97 -3.39 15.53 -4.90
C ARG A 97 -4.07 14.34 -4.20
N CYS A 98 -5.32 14.50 -3.75
CA CYS A 98 -6.01 13.55 -2.89
C CYS A 98 -7.35 13.04 -3.41
N HIS A 99 -7.71 13.36 -4.66
CA HIS A 99 -8.92 12.84 -5.29
C HIS A 99 -8.55 12.05 -6.54
N LEU A 100 -8.74 10.73 -6.49
CA LEU A 100 -8.50 9.83 -7.62
C LEU A 100 -9.81 9.61 -8.38
N ALA A 101 -9.86 10.08 -9.63
CA ALA A 101 -10.99 9.83 -10.53
C ALA A 101 -10.72 8.62 -11.42
N LEU A 102 -11.65 7.68 -11.39
CA LEU A 102 -11.69 6.48 -12.23
C LEU A 102 -12.94 6.55 -13.11
N THR A 103 -12.74 6.60 -14.42
CA THR A 103 -13.84 6.56 -15.38
C THR A 103 -14.09 5.13 -15.80
N SER A 104 -15.35 4.71 -15.74
CA SER A 104 -15.84 3.46 -16.30
C SER A 104 -17.04 3.74 -17.22
N LYS A 105 -17.59 2.70 -17.83
CA LYS A 105 -18.82 2.83 -18.63
C LYS A 105 -20.04 3.31 -17.82
N ASP A 106 -20.02 3.13 -16.50
CA ASP A 106 -21.14 3.50 -15.63
C ASP A 106 -21.01 4.94 -15.09
N GLY A 107 -19.89 5.62 -15.37
CA GLY A 107 -19.63 7.00 -14.96
C GLY A 107 -18.24 7.19 -14.38
N VAL A 108 -18.06 8.33 -13.69
CA VAL A 108 -16.81 8.67 -13.00
C VAL A 108 -16.98 8.40 -11.50
N THR A 109 -16.15 7.52 -10.96
CA THR A 109 -15.97 7.29 -9.52
C THR A 109 -14.84 8.19 -9.03
N VAL A 110 -15.08 9.02 -8.02
CA VAL A 110 -14.06 9.88 -7.42
C VAL A 110 -13.83 9.43 -5.99
N LEU A 111 -12.62 8.95 -5.72
CA LEU A 111 -12.21 8.46 -4.40
C LEU A 111 -11.53 9.59 -3.63
N ASP A 112 -12.05 9.96 -2.47
CA ASP A 112 -11.36 10.82 -1.51
C ASP A 112 -10.32 10.00 -0.73
N LEU A 113 -9.06 10.13 -1.13
CA LEU A 113 -7.94 9.39 -0.54
C LEU A 113 -7.66 9.78 0.92
N LYS A 114 -8.22 10.88 1.41
CA LYS A 114 -8.09 11.29 2.82
C LYS A 114 -8.98 10.48 3.74
N GLN A 115 -10.11 10.00 3.24
CA GLN A 115 -11.06 9.21 4.03
C GLN A 115 -10.72 7.72 4.04
N ILE A 116 -9.96 7.27 3.05
CA ILE A 116 -9.52 5.89 2.96
C ILE A 116 -8.55 5.60 4.10
N GLY A 117 -9.00 4.77 5.04
CA GLY A 117 -8.18 4.23 6.11
C GLY A 117 -7.31 3.06 5.66
N ASN A 118 -6.94 2.20 6.61
CA ASN A 118 -6.20 0.98 6.28
C ASN A 118 -7.07 0.06 5.42
N PHE A 119 -6.56 -0.32 4.25
CA PHE A 119 -7.21 -1.27 3.35
C PHE A 119 -6.43 -2.59 3.33
N ALA A 120 -7.14 -3.69 3.08
CA ALA A 120 -6.54 -5.01 3.00
C ALA A 120 -6.92 -5.66 1.66
N PRO A 121 -5.94 -5.88 0.75
CA PRO A 121 -6.20 -6.60 -0.47
C PRO A 121 -6.63 -8.04 -0.16
N ARG A 122 -7.64 -8.53 -0.88
CA ARG A 122 -8.08 -9.92 -0.86
C ARG A 122 -8.02 -10.52 -2.25
N THR A 123 -7.83 -11.82 -2.35
CA THR A 123 -7.93 -12.53 -3.63
C THR A 123 -9.36 -12.99 -3.84
N ASP A 124 -9.89 -12.74 -5.04
CA ASP A 124 -11.21 -13.16 -5.51
C ASP A 124 -11.08 -13.74 -6.91
N GLY A 125 -11.11 -15.07 -7.00
CA GLY A 125 -10.74 -15.79 -8.23
C GLY A 125 -9.30 -15.48 -8.66
N GLU A 126 -9.14 -15.02 -9.90
CA GLU A 126 -7.83 -14.66 -10.48
C GLU A 126 -7.46 -13.18 -10.31
N ARG A 127 -8.16 -12.46 -9.42
CA ARG A 127 -7.99 -11.02 -9.22
C ARG A 127 -7.69 -10.71 -7.77
N GLN A 128 -6.83 -9.72 -7.57
CA GLN A 128 -6.73 -9.01 -6.32
C GLN A 128 -7.82 -7.93 -6.28
N VAL A 129 -8.57 -7.86 -5.19
CA VAL A 129 -9.61 -6.88 -4.92
C VAL A 129 -9.22 -6.06 -3.70
N ILE A 130 -9.30 -4.74 -3.81
CA ILE A 130 -9.08 -3.78 -2.75
C ILE A 130 -10.39 -3.03 -2.55
N GLU A 131 -10.98 -3.14 -1.37
CA GLU A 131 -12.16 -2.39 -0.97
C GLU A 131 -11.70 -1.08 -0.31
N LEU A 132 -12.17 0.03 -0.85
CA LEU A 132 -11.79 1.39 -0.47
C LEU A 132 -13.04 2.12 0.02
N ASP A 133 -13.09 2.41 1.31
CA ASP A 133 -14.11 3.26 1.91
C ASP A 133 -13.67 4.71 1.81
N ASP A 134 -14.34 5.52 1.00
CA ASP A 134 -14.04 6.95 0.84
C ASP A 134 -14.85 7.83 1.82
N GLY A 135 -15.45 7.24 2.86
CA GLY A 135 -16.28 7.90 3.85
C GLY A 135 -17.73 8.10 3.42
N SER A 136 -18.04 7.90 2.13
CA SER A 136 -19.40 7.95 1.59
C SER A 136 -19.86 6.59 1.09
N VAL A 137 -19.00 5.91 0.34
CA VAL A 137 -19.25 4.62 -0.30
C VAL A 137 -17.99 3.76 -0.28
N VAL A 138 -18.20 2.44 -0.20
CA VAL A 138 -17.13 1.46 -0.43
C VAL A 138 -17.08 1.11 -1.92
N HIS A 139 -15.94 1.36 -2.55
CA HIS A 139 -15.64 0.99 -3.92
C HIS A 139 -14.64 -0.17 -3.98
N ALA A 140 -14.87 -1.12 -4.89
CA ALA A 140 -13.97 -2.24 -5.11
C ALA A 140 -13.09 -1.99 -6.34
N ILE A 141 -11.78 -1.77 -6.12
CA ILE A 141 -10.80 -1.77 -7.21
C ILE A 141 -10.24 -3.18 -7.36
N SER A 142 -10.14 -3.70 -8.59
CA SER A 142 -9.49 -5.00 -8.81
C SER A 142 -8.53 -5.02 -9.99
N VAL A 143 -7.48 -5.83 -9.86
CA VAL A 143 -6.47 -6.11 -10.90
C VAL A 143 -6.17 -7.61 -10.96
N PRO A 144 -5.62 -8.13 -12.06
CA PRO A 144 -5.17 -9.52 -12.12
C PRO A 144 -4.12 -9.83 -11.03
N GLU A 145 -4.25 -10.99 -10.38
CA GLU A 145 -3.30 -11.46 -9.36
C GLU A 145 -1.97 -11.91 -10.01
N ALA A 146 -2.09 -12.65 -11.13
CA ALA A 146 -0.93 -13.17 -11.83
C ALA A 146 -0.14 -12.04 -12.53
N PRO A 147 1.21 -12.05 -12.44
CA PRO A 147 2.05 -11.11 -13.18
C PRO A 147 1.80 -11.18 -14.69
N ARG A 148 1.89 -10.02 -15.34
CA ARG A 148 1.79 -9.86 -16.80
C ARG A 148 3.09 -9.28 -17.35
N PRO A 149 3.32 -9.36 -18.67
CA PRO A 149 4.43 -8.64 -19.30
C PRO A 149 4.40 -7.15 -18.95
N GLU A 150 5.58 -6.52 -18.94
CA GLU A 150 5.71 -5.07 -18.80
C GLU A 150 4.95 -4.34 -19.94
N PRO A 151 4.40 -3.15 -19.69
CA PRO A 151 4.59 -2.31 -18.49
C PRO A 151 3.64 -2.64 -17.32
N VAL A 152 2.75 -3.62 -17.46
CA VAL A 152 1.78 -3.95 -16.41
C VAL A 152 2.47 -4.68 -15.25
N GLY A 153 3.35 -5.63 -15.55
CA GLY A 153 4.14 -6.33 -14.54
C GLY A 153 3.26 -7.03 -13.50
N ASN A 154 3.69 -6.99 -12.22
CA ASN A 154 2.86 -7.40 -11.10
C ASN A 154 1.90 -6.26 -10.72
N ALA A 155 0.74 -6.22 -11.39
CA ALA A 155 -0.29 -5.20 -11.21
C ALA A 155 -0.78 -5.10 -9.77
N ALA A 156 -0.98 -6.23 -9.10
CA ALA A 156 -1.41 -6.32 -7.70
C ALA A 156 -0.43 -5.60 -6.75
N ALA A 157 0.85 -5.97 -6.79
CA ALA A 157 1.87 -5.37 -5.94
C ALA A 157 2.06 -3.87 -6.23
N ARG A 158 2.04 -3.47 -7.50
CA ARG A 158 2.18 -2.07 -7.90
C ARG A 158 0.98 -1.22 -7.52
N LEU A 159 -0.25 -1.76 -7.68
CA LEU A 159 -1.47 -1.10 -7.24
C LEU A 159 -1.46 -0.89 -5.73
N ASN A 160 -1.20 -1.95 -4.96
CA ASN A 160 -1.17 -1.90 -3.51
C ASN A 160 -0.13 -0.87 -3.01
N GLY A 161 1.12 -0.99 -3.46
CA GLY A 161 2.19 -0.08 -3.03
C GLY A 161 1.97 1.38 -3.47
N GLY A 162 1.52 1.60 -4.70
CA GLY A 162 1.24 2.95 -5.20
C GLY A 162 0.07 3.60 -4.48
N LEU A 163 -0.99 2.84 -4.21
CA LEU A 163 -2.17 3.33 -3.51
C LEU A 163 -1.87 3.65 -2.04
N SER A 164 -1.10 2.82 -1.32
CA SER A 164 -0.65 3.11 0.04
C SER A 164 0.12 4.43 0.11
N VAL A 165 1.11 4.63 -0.77
CA VAL A 165 1.89 5.88 -0.81
C VAL A 165 1.00 7.09 -1.06
N MET A 166 0.04 6.98 -1.99
CA MET A 166 -0.87 8.08 -2.29
C MET A 166 -1.78 8.42 -1.10
N ILE A 167 -2.32 7.43 -0.40
CA ILE A 167 -3.17 7.63 0.78
C ILE A 167 -2.36 8.24 1.93
N ASP A 168 -1.18 7.67 2.24
CA ASP A 168 -0.30 8.17 3.29
C ASP A 168 0.08 9.63 3.04
N SER A 169 0.38 9.97 1.79
CA SER A 169 0.69 11.36 1.39
C SER A 169 -0.47 12.33 1.60
N CYS A 170 -1.71 11.86 1.72
CA CYS A 170 -2.90 12.68 1.89
C CYS A 170 -3.31 12.85 3.36
N GLN A 171 -2.81 11.98 4.24
CA GLN A 171 -3.05 12.01 5.68
C GLN A 171 -1.97 12.79 6.45
N SER A 172 -0.85 13.11 5.81
CA SER A 172 0.27 13.90 6.36
C SER A 172 0.03 15.41 6.34
#